data_AF-A0A2C9VAE2-F1
#
_entry.id   AF-A0A2C9VAE2-F1
#
_cell.length_a   1.000
_cell.length_b   1.000
_cell.length_c   1.000
_cell.angle_alpha   90.00
_cell.angle_beta   90.00
_cell.angle_gamma   90.00
#
_symmetry.space_group_name_H-M   'P 1'
#
loop_
_entity.id
_entity.type
_entity.pdbx_description
1 polymer ?
#
loop_
_entity_poly.entity_id
_entity_poly.type
_entity_poly.pdbx_seq_one_letter_code
_entity_poly.pdbx_strand_id
1 'polypeptide(L)'
;DILHIFSYLPRDLNFLEHTSSIGWKEHQRARPIIIDPGLYHSKKSGVYWAKEKRALPASFKLFMGSEWVVLTRSFLEFCVWGWDNLPRTLLMYYTNFLSSPEGYFHTAVCNHKDYQNTTVNHDLHYIKWDNPPKQHPISLALEYFEDMVESGAPFAREFAKDDPVLSKIDEKLLKRSYGRFTPGGWCVGNTLLGKDPCVAYGSPNAIKPTVSSKRLEKLILALLDSESFRSKQCK
;
A
#
# COMPACT_ATOMS: atom_id res chain seq x y z
N ASP A 1 11.32 -4.74 12.55
CA ASP A 1 11.72 -3.62 11.68
C ASP A 1 10.64 -2.57 11.49
N ILE A 2 9.50 -2.89 10.86
CA ILE A 2 8.40 -1.91 10.66
C ILE A 2 7.98 -1.25 11.97
N LEU A 3 7.63 -2.05 12.99
CA LEU A 3 7.25 -1.52 14.32
C LEU A 3 8.32 -0.63 14.95
N HIS A 4 9.60 -0.95 14.75
CA HIS A 4 10.70 -0.16 15.29
C HIS A 4 10.76 1.21 14.61
N ILE A 5 10.79 1.24 13.27
CA ILE A 5 10.83 2.50 12.52
C ILE A 5 9.58 3.34 12.77
N PHE A 6 8.39 2.72 12.72
CA PHE A 6 7.12 3.41 12.90
C PHE A 6 6.94 3.97 14.31
N SER A 7 7.64 3.43 15.31
CA SER A 7 7.61 3.98 16.68
C SER A 7 8.22 5.38 16.79
N TYR A 8 9.06 5.79 15.83
CA TYR A 8 9.66 7.12 15.75
C TYR A 8 8.86 8.10 14.88
N LEU A 9 7.80 7.63 14.21
CA LEU A 9 7.01 8.45 13.29
C LEU A 9 5.77 9.06 13.99
N PRO A 10 5.30 10.23 13.52
CA PRO A 10 3.98 10.70 13.88
C PRO A 10 2.91 9.67 13.51
N ARG A 11 1.96 9.44 14.43
CA ARG A 11 0.94 8.37 14.31
C ARG A 11 -0.23 8.74 13.40
N ASP A 12 -0.25 9.96 12.91
CA ASP A 12 -1.26 10.54 12.04
C ASP A 12 -0.89 10.42 10.54
N LEU A 13 0.32 9.95 10.20
CA LEU A 13 0.75 9.77 8.81
C LEU A 13 0.03 8.61 8.10
N ASN A 14 -0.54 8.90 6.94
CA ASN A 14 -1.18 7.93 6.04
C ASN A 14 -0.27 7.73 4.82
N PHE A 15 0.19 6.50 4.57
CA PHE A 15 1.02 6.15 3.42
C PHE A 15 0.14 5.63 2.29
N LEU A 16 -0.05 6.46 1.27
CA LEU A 16 -0.80 6.13 0.07
C LEU A 16 -0.25 6.95 -1.08
N GLU A 17 0.13 6.27 -2.16
CA GLU A 17 0.52 6.95 -3.40
C GLU A 17 -0.71 7.62 -4.01
N HIS A 18 -0.62 8.88 -4.40
CA HIS A 18 -1.75 9.62 -4.95
C HIS A 18 -1.35 10.66 -5.98
N THR A 19 -2.25 10.87 -6.93
CA THR A 19 -2.20 11.95 -7.90
C THR A 19 -3.60 12.43 -8.25
N SER A 20 -3.74 13.73 -8.49
CA SER A 20 -4.95 14.32 -9.07
C SER A 20 -4.91 14.43 -10.59
N SER A 21 -3.74 14.16 -11.19
CA SER A 21 -3.55 14.09 -12.64
C SER A 21 -4.01 12.74 -13.17
N ILE A 22 -5.33 12.54 -13.21
CA ILE A 22 -5.93 11.23 -13.57
C ILE A 22 -5.87 10.90 -15.06
N GLY A 23 -5.60 11.88 -15.93
CA GLY A 23 -5.34 11.68 -17.37
C GLY A 23 -6.39 10.82 -18.07
N TRP A 24 -5.97 9.76 -18.76
CA TRP A 24 -6.87 8.85 -19.48
C TRP A 24 -7.90 8.16 -18.57
N LYS A 25 -7.61 8.02 -17.25
CA LYS A 25 -8.54 7.43 -16.29
C LYS A 25 -9.80 8.29 -16.12
N GLU A 26 -9.77 9.58 -16.44
CA GLU A 26 -10.98 10.42 -16.48
C GLU A 26 -12.02 9.83 -17.45
N HIS A 27 -11.60 9.56 -18.68
CA HIS A 27 -12.49 9.11 -19.75
C HIS A 27 -12.85 7.63 -19.65
N GLN A 28 -11.98 6.80 -19.06
CA GLN A 28 -12.17 5.35 -18.95
C GLN A 28 -12.76 4.90 -17.61
N ARG A 29 -12.66 5.70 -16.53
CA ARG A 29 -13.08 5.28 -15.19
C ARG A 29 -13.99 6.30 -14.50
N ALA A 30 -13.66 7.60 -14.54
CA ALA A 30 -14.42 8.60 -13.80
C ALA A 30 -15.77 8.95 -14.44
N ARG A 31 -15.79 9.20 -15.75
CA ARG A 31 -17.01 9.58 -16.49
C ARG A 31 -17.91 8.41 -16.90
N PRO A 32 -17.40 7.21 -17.23
CA PRO A 32 -18.28 6.11 -17.60
C PRO A 32 -19.16 5.64 -16.45
N ILE A 33 -20.35 5.15 -16.81
CA ILE A 33 -21.25 4.45 -15.89
C ILE A 33 -21.17 2.96 -16.25
N ILE A 34 -20.92 2.13 -15.24
CA ILE A 34 -20.76 0.68 -15.42
C ILE A 34 -21.88 -0.09 -14.73
N ILE A 35 -22.29 -1.21 -15.29
CA ILE A 35 -23.10 -2.20 -14.58
C ILE A 35 -22.19 -3.39 -14.38
N ASP A 36 -21.93 -3.75 -13.13
CA ASP A 36 -21.07 -4.87 -12.78
C ASP A 36 -21.92 -6.08 -12.33
N PRO A 37 -22.10 -7.09 -13.19
CA PRO A 37 -22.81 -8.32 -12.86
C PRO A 37 -22.21 -9.06 -11.67
N GLY A 38 -20.92 -8.87 -11.39
CA GLY A 38 -20.23 -9.49 -10.26
C GLY A 38 -20.75 -9.04 -8.89
N LEU A 39 -21.53 -7.95 -8.84
CA LEU A 39 -22.17 -7.49 -7.59
C LEU A 39 -23.47 -8.23 -7.25
N TYR A 40 -24.12 -8.88 -8.22
CA TYR A 40 -25.44 -9.51 -8.03
C TYR A 40 -25.59 -10.90 -8.66
N HIS A 41 -24.60 -11.38 -9.40
CA HIS A 41 -24.55 -12.74 -9.94
C HIS A 41 -23.35 -13.51 -9.38
N SER A 42 -23.54 -14.82 -9.17
CA SER A 42 -22.49 -15.73 -8.66
C SER A 42 -21.41 -16.06 -9.70
N LYS A 43 -21.71 -15.92 -11.00
CA LYS A 43 -20.74 -16.10 -12.09
C LYS A 43 -20.17 -14.74 -12.48
N LYS A 44 -18.85 -14.59 -12.34
CA LYS A 44 -18.13 -13.40 -12.80
C LYS A 44 -18.20 -13.30 -14.34
N SER A 45 -18.65 -12.16 -14.84
CA SER A 45 -18.53 -11.73 -16.23
C SER A 45 -17.91 -10.33 -16.28
N GLY A 46 -17.58 -9.84 -17.48
CA GLY A 46 -17.12 -8.46 -17.65
C GLY A 46 -18.18 -7.43 -17.28
N VAL A 47 -17.76 -6.18 -17.07
CA VAL A 47 -18.66 -5.05 -16.83
C VAL A 47 -19.35 -4.61 -18.12
N TYR A 48 -20.59 -4.15 -18.01
CA TYR A 48 -21.30 -3.50 -19.10
C TYR A 48 -21.17 -1.99 -19.01
N TRP A 49 -20.88 -1.35 -20.14
CA TRP A 49 -20.71 0.09 -20.23
C TRP A 49 -22.02 0.73 -20.68
N ALA A 50 -22.54 1.66 -19.89
CA ALA A 50 -23.68 2.46 -20.31
C ALA A 50 -23.26 3.39 -21.46
N LYS A 51 -24.22 3.70 -22.34
CA LYS A 51 -24.01 4.66 -23.45
C LYS A 51 -23.75 6.08 -22.91
N GLU A 52 -24.51 6.47 -21.90
CA GLU A 52 -24.40 7.79 -21.28
C GLU A 52 -23.22 7.84 -20.28
N LYS A 53 -22.65 9.04 -20.13
CA LYS A 53 -21.54 9.32 -19.20
C LYS A 53 -21.97 10.36 -18.18
N ARG A 54 -21.46 10.24 -16.95
CA ARG A 54 -21.66 11.27 -15.92
C ARG A 54 -20.65 12.41 -16.07
N ALA A 55 -21.02 13.58 -15.56
CA ALA A 55 -20.07 14.67 -15.34
C ALA A 55 -19.13 14.33 -14.17
N LEU A 56 -17.98 15.02 -14.12
CA LEU A 56 -17.12 14.96 -12.95
C LEU A 56 -17.80 15.67 -11.76
N PRO A 57 -17.55 15.20 -10.52
CA PRO A 57 -18.09 15.84 -9.33
C PRO A 57 -17.54 17.26 -9.19
N ALA A 58 -18.41 18.22 -8.84
CA ALA A 58 -18.01 19.60 -8.56
C ALA A 58 -17.68 19.85 -7.08
N SER A 59 -18.15 18.97 -6.18
CA SER A 59 -18.01 19.13 -4.73
C SER A 59 -16.70 18.59 -4.15
N PHE A 60 -15.96 17.77 -4.91
CA PHE A 60 -14.68 17.21 -4.51
C PHE A 60 -13.81 16.93 -5.74
N LYS A 61 -12.48 16.97 -5.55
CA LYS A 61 -11.50 16.65 -6.58
C LYS A 61 -11.16 15.16 -6.53
N LEU A 62 -11.11 14.48 -7.67
CA LEU A 62 -10.70 13.07 -7.71
C LEU A 62 -9.19 12.93 -7.54
N PHE A 63 -8.81 12.00 -6.67
CA PHE A 63 -7.44 11.52 -6.53
C PHE A 63 -7.43 10.02 -6.79
N MET A 64 -6.36 9.54 -7.39
CA MET A 64 -6.15 8.13 -7.67
C MET A 64 -4.71 7.73 -7.41
N GLY A 65 -4.47 6.45 -7.16
CA GLY A 65 -3.14 5.90 -6.97
C GLY A 65 -3.16 4.38 -6.81
N SER A 66 -2.16 3.85 -6.11
CA SER A 66 -2.06 2.43 -5.76
C SER A 66 -3.27 1.95 -4.96
N GLU A 67 -3.72 0.71 -5.20
CA GLU A 67 -4.74 0.06 -4.37
C GLU A 67 -4.20 -0.30 -2.96
N TRP A 68 -2.87 -0.31 -2.80
CA TRP A 68 -2.20 -0.63 -1.55
C TRP A 68 -1.99 0.63 -0.74
N VAL A 69 -2.36 0.57 0.54
CA VAL A 69 -2.32 1.72 1.45
C VAL A 69 -1.96 1.27 2.87
N VAL A 70 -1.34 2.17 3.62
CA VAL A 70 -1.22 2.06 5.09
C VAL A 70 -1.87 3.28 5.70
N LEU A 71 -3.05 3.07 6.29
CA LEU A 71 -3.90 4.12 6.82
C LEU A 71 -3.90 4.11 8.34
N THR A 72 -4.00 5.29 8.92
CA THR A 72 -4.13 5.46 10.36
C THR A 72 -5.50 5.05 10.84
N ARG A 73 -5.57 4.59 12.09
CA ARG A 73 -6.84 4.29 12.75
C ARG A 73 -7.76 5.51 12.79
N SER A 74 -7.22 6.70 13.06
CA SER A 74 -7.99 7.95 13.08
C SER A 74 -8.70 8.19 11.75
N PHE A 75 -7.97 8.09 10.63
CA PHE A 75 -8.57 8.27 9.31
C PHE A 75 -9.62 7.20 8.97
N LEU A 76 -9.36 5.93 9.33
CA LEU A 76 -10.35 4.87 9.15
C LEU A 76 -11.62 5.08 9.99
N GLU A 77 -11.48 5.52 11.24
CA GLU A 77 -12.62 5.87 12.09
C GLU A 77 -13.43 7.04 11.50
N PHE A 78 -12.77 8.03 10.89
CA PHE A 78 -13.43 9.07 10.12
C PHE A 78 -14.21 8.51 8.92
N CYS A 79 -13.63 7.58 8.14
CA CYS A 79 -14.33 6.98 7.01
C CYS A 79 -15.58 6.17 7.41
N VAL A 80 -15.54 5.48 8.56
CA VAL A 80 -16.60 4.57 9.00
C VAL A 80 -17.65 5.27 9.88
N TRP A 81 -17.19 6.04 10.87
CA TRP A 81 -18.01 6.62 11.94
C TRP A 81 -18.10 8.14 11.87
N GLY A 82 -17.41 8.78 10.91
CA GLY A 82 -17.37 10.22 10.77
C GLY A 82 -18.77 10.84 10.57
N TRP A 83 -18.99 11.99 11.18
CA TRP A 83 -20.23 12.75 11.03
C TRP A 83 -20.27 13.52 9.70
N ASP A 84 -19.11 13.78 9.11
CA ASP A 84 -18.97 14.44 7.82
C ASP A 84 -19.63 13.63 6.68
N ASN A 85 -20.17 14.31 5.68
CA ASN A 85 -20.87 13.67 4.56
C ASN A 85 -19.92 13.15 3.48
N LEU A 86 -18.68 13.66 3.41
CA LEU A 86 -17.71 13.32 2.37
C LEU A 86 -17.49 11.80 2.24
N PRO A 87 -17.17 11.03 3.31
CA PRO A 87 -17.00 9.59 3.16
C PRO A 87 -18.24 8.88 2.60
N ARG A 88 -19.45 9.29 2.99
CA ARG A 88 -20.72 8.72 2.51
C ARG A 88 -20.98 9.07 1.05
N THR A 89 -20.77 10.33 0.67
CA THR A 89 -20.87 10.79 -0.71
C THR A 89 -19.87 10.07 -1.62
N LEU A 90 -18.64 9.87 -1.15
CA LEU A 90 -17.62 9.13 -1.89
C LEU A 90 -17.97 7.65 -2.01
N LEU A 91 -18.51 7.01 -0.97
CA LEU A 91 -18.99 5.62 -1.08
C LEU A 91 -20.05 5.50 -2.17
N MET A 92 -21.04 6.41 -2.21
CA MET A 92 -22.03 6.43 -3.28
C MET A 92 -21.38 6.60 -4.66
N TYR A 93 -20.44 7.54 -4.81
CA TYR A 93 -19.78 7.80 -6.08
C TYR A 93 -18.95 6.60 -6.58
N TYR A 94 -18.21 5.97 -5.68
CA TYR A 94 -17.32 4.84 -5.96
C TYR A 94 -18.03 3.48 -6.00
N THR A 95 -19.34 3.40 -5.73
CA THR A 95 -20.11 2.19 -6.07
C THR A 95 -20.18 1.96 -7.59
N ASN A 96 -20.04 3.03 -8.37
CA ASN A 96 -20.08 3.00 -9.83
C ASN A 96 -18.78 3.59 -10.42
N PHE A 97 -17.65 2.96 -10.12
CA PHE A 97 -16.34 3.39 -10.58
C PHE A 97 -15.47 2.16 -10.81
N LEU A 98 -14.77 2.08 -11.95
CA LEU A 98 -13.89 0.94 -12.21
C LEU A 98 -12.61 1.03 -11.38
N SER A 99 -12.25 -0.05 -10.67
CA SER A 99 -11.13 -0.08 -9.72
C SER A 99 -11.28 0.92 -8.57
N SER A 100 -12.44 0.97 -7.92
CA SER A 100 -12.73 1.87 -6.79
C SER A 100 -11.67 1.92 -5.67
N PRO A 101 -11.00 0.82 -5.29
CA PRO A 101 -9.93 0.86 -4.29
C PRO A 101 -8.77 1.80 -4.65
N GLU A 102 -8.49 1.99 -5.94
CA GLU A 102 -7.46 2.94 -6.42
C GLU A 102 -7.87 4.41 -6.23
N GLY A 103 -9.08 4.74 -5.77
CA GLY A 103 -9.58 6.12 -5.73
C GLY A 103 -10.25 6.55 -4.43
N TYR A 104 -10.95 5.64 -3.74
CA TYR A 104 -11.77 6.00 -2.58
C TYR A 104 -10.96 6.69 -1.46
N PHE A 105 -9.93 6.02 -0.94
CA PHE A 105 -9.15 6.58 0.17
C PHE A 105 -8.34 7.80 -0.23
N HIS A 106 -7.77 7.80 -1.44
CA HIS A 106 -7.04 8.94 -2.01
C HIS A 106 -7.93 10.19 -2.07
N THR A 107 -9.14 10.04 -2.60
CA THR A 107 -10.09 11.15 -2.70
C THR A 107 -10.59 11.59 -1.33
N ALA A 108 -10.87 10.65 -0.42
CA ALA A 108 -11.34 10.98 0.93
C ALA A 108 -10.27 11.74 1.73
N VAL A 109 -9.02 11.27 1.74
CA VAL A 109 -7.94 11.89 2.52
C VAL A 109 -7.59 13.28 1.99
N CYS A 110 -7.56 13.44 0.66
CA CYS A 110 -7.13 14.68 0.02
C CYS A 110 -8.20 15.78 -0.07
N ASN A 111 -9.48 15.45 0.17
CA ASN A 111 -10.55 16.44 0.19
C ASN A 111 -10.98 16.83 1.62
N HIS A 112 -10.36 16.27 2.66
CA HIS A 112 -10.66 16.61 4.05
C HIS A 112 -9.52 17.43 4.69
N LYS A 113 -9.87 18.58 5.27
CA LYS A 113 -8.89 19.55 5.81
C LYS A 113 -7.99 18.97 6.89
N ASP A 114 -8.54 18.09 7.73
CA ASP A 114 -7.81 17.50 8.85
C ASP A 114 -6.82 16.40 8.41
N TYR A 115 -7.00 15.83 7.20
CA TYR A 115 -6.22 14.69 6.73
C TYR A 115 -5.33 14.99 5.51
N GLN A 116 -5.64 16.00 4.71
CA GLN A 116 -4.92 16.31 3.46
C GLN A 116 -3.41 16.52 3.64
N ASN A 117 -2.98 16.99 4.81
CA ASN A 117 -1.57 17.25 5.15
C ASN A 117 -0.87 16.08 5.87
N THR A 118 -1.60 14.98 6.09
CA THR A 118 -1.09 13.78 6.76
C THR A 118 -0.61 12.72 5.76
N THR A 119 -0.68 13.01 4.47
CA THR A 119 -0.36 12.05 3.42
C THR A 119 1.15 11.94 3.20
N VAL A 120 1.64 10.71 3.16
CA VAL A 120 2.96 10.37 2.61
C VAL A 120 2.70 9.69 1.26
N ASN A 121 3.12 10.35 0.19
CA ASN A 121 2.82 9.93 -1.19
C ASN A 121 3.70 8.74 -1.64
N HIS A 122 3.45 7.58 -1.01
CA HIS A 122 4.12 6.31 -1.24
C HIS A 122 3.29 5.20 -0.56
N ASP A 123 3.11 4.05 -1.21
CA ASP A 123 2.27 2.93 -0.70
C ASP A 123 3.04 1.87 0.11
N LEU A 124 4.36 2.05 0.24
CA LEU A 124 5.30 1.14 0.92
C LEU A 124 5.45 -0.22 0.23
N HIS A 125 5.11 -0.31 -1.05
CA HIS A 125 5.30 -1.50 -1.87
C HIS A 125 6.35 -1.24 -2.95
N TYR A 126 7.24 -2.21 -3.14
CA TYR A 126 8.02 -2.30 -4.37
C TYR A 126 7.18 -3.00 -5.44
N ILE A 127 6.85 -2.27 -6.50
CA ILE A 127 6.07 -2.78 -7.63
C ILE A 127 6.79 -2.41 -8.91
N LYS A 128 7.05 -3.41 -9.76
CA LYS A 128 7.68 -3.21 -11.07
C LYS A 128 6.64 -3.27 -12.16
N TRP A 129 6.59 -2.23 -13.00
CA TRP A 129 5.66 -2.12 -14.12
C TRP A 129 6.38 -2.18 -15.45
N ASP A 130 5.71 -2.72 -16.47
CA ASP A 130 6.09 -2.51 -17.87
C ASP A 130 6.07 -1.01 -18.23
N ASN A 131 6.77 -0.63 -19.28
CA ASN A 131 6.66 0.71 -19.88
C ASN A 131 6.22 0.60 -21.35
N PRO A 132 4.98 0.97 -21.71
CA PRO A 132 3.93 1.52 -20.84
C PRO A 132 3.33 0.47 -19.87
N PRO A 133 2.74 0.91 -18.74
CA PRO A 133 2.14 0.00 -17.75
C PRO A 133 1.01 -0.84 -18.34
N LYS A 134 1.03 -2.16 -18.08
CA LYS A 134 -0.08 -3.08 -18.39
C LYS A 134 -1.10 -3.12 -17.26
N GLN A 135 -2.12 -3.97 -17.37
CA GLN A 135 -3.15 -4.14 -16.34
C GLN A 135 -2.59 -4.69 -15.01
N HIS A 136 -1.61 -5.59 -15.08
CA HIS A 136 -0.97 -6.20 -13.93
C HIS A 136 0.53 -5.86 -13.92
N PRO A 137 1.13 -5.69 -12.73
CA PRO A 137 2.57 -5.48 -12.62
C PRO A 137 3.34 -6.73 -13.08
N ILE A 138 4.63 -6.54 -13.35
CA ILE A 138 5.53 -7.63 -13.68
C ILE A 138 5.67 -8.55 -12.45
N SER A 139 5.63 -9.87 -12.69
CA SER A 139 5.94 -10.84 -11.66
C SER A 139 7.42 -10.75 -11.29
N LEU A 140 7.70 -10.44 -10.04
CA LEU A 140 9.04 -10.29 -9.51
C LEU A 140 9.72 -11.66 -9.45
N ALA A 141 10.84 -11.80 -10.17
CA ALA A 141 11.71 -12.97 -10.17
C ALA A 141 13.09 -12.62 -9.58
N LEU A 142 14.00 -13.60 -9.55
CA LEU A 142 15.35 -13.46 -8.99
C LEU A 142 16.14 -12.27 -9.54
N GLU A 143 15.93 -11.92 -10.82
CA GLU A 143 16.59 -10.79 -11.50
C GLU A 143 16.26 -9.43 -10.87
N TYR A 144 15.11 -9.29 -10.21
CA TYR A 144 14.68 -8.05 -9.56
C TYR A 144 14.93 -8.02 -8.07
N PHE A 145 15.57 -9.05 -7.51
CA PHE A 145 15.76 -9.18 -6.07
C PHE A 145 16.58 -8.03 -5.49
N GLU A 146 17.68 -7.64 -6.16
CA GLU A 146 18.56 -6.58 -5.66
C GLU A 146 17.84 -5.21 -5.69
N ASP A 147 17.20 -4.86 -6.81
CA ASP A 147 16.38 -3.63 -6.93
C ASP A 147 15.30 -3.55 -5.84
N MET A 148 14.60 -4.68 -5.62
CA MET A 148 13.56 -4.78 -4.60
C MET A 148 14.12 -4.53 -3.20
N VAL A 149 15.29 -5.10 -2.89
CA VAL A 149 15.96 -4.92 -1.60
C VAL A 149 16.47 -3.49 -1.43
N GLU A 150 17.03 -2.90 -2.48
CA GLU A 150 17.56 -1.54 -2.46
C GLU A 150 16.47 -0.48 -2.31
N SER A 151 15.25 -0.75 -2.80
CA SER A 151 14.09 0.15 -2.64
C SER A 151 13.79 0.52 -1.19
N GLY A 152 14.15 -0.36 -0.23
CA GLY A 152 13.86 -0.19 1.19
C GLY A 152 12.38 -0.37 1.56
N ALA A 153 11.51 -0.67 0.58
CA ALA A 153 10.10 -0.94 0.82
C ALA A 153 9.95 -2.22 1.66
N PRO A 154 9.08 -2.24 2.68
CA PRO A 154 8.86 -3.41 3.52
C PRO A 154 8.03 -4.50 2.83
N PHE A 155 7.30 -4.15 1.77
CA PHE A 155 6.46 -5.06 0.98
C PHE A 155 6.83 -5.00 -0.50
N ALA A 156 6.50 -6.05 -1.24
CA ALA A 156 6.71 -6.13 -2.68
C ALA A 156 5.65 -7.01 -3.34
N ARG A 157 5.35 -6.75 -4.62
CA ARG A 157 4.43 -7.59 -5.41
C ARG A 157 4.63 -7.40 -6.93
N GLU A 158 4.14 -8.29 -7.79
CA GLU A 158 3.55 -9.60 -7.47
C GLU A 158 4.58 -10.71 -7.64
N PHE A 159 4.42 -11.83 -6.95
CA PHE A 159 5.30 -12.99 -7.09
C PHE A 159 4.54 -14.12 -7.78
N ALA A 160 5.17 -14.77 -8.76
CA ALA A 160 4.63 -16.00 -9.30
C ALA A 160 4.61 -17.08 -8.20
N LYS A 161 3.61 -17.96 -8.28
CA LYS A 161 3.50 -19.08 -7.35
C LYS A 161 4.76 -19.95 -7.46
N ASP A 162 5.34 -20.29 -6.31
CA ASP A 162 6.53 -21.13 -6.18
C ASP A 162 7.79 -20.58 -6.87
N ASP A 163 7.83 -19.26 -7.14
CA ASP A 163 9.03 -18.63 -7.73
C ASP A 163 10.24 -18.74 -6.78
N PRO A 164 11.44 -19.08 -7.30
CA PRO A 164 12.66 -19.19 -6.49
C PRO A 164 13.03 -17.93 -5.69
N VAL A 165 12.58 -16.75 -6.11
CA VAL A 165 12.81 -15.49 -5.37
C VAL A 165 12.21 -15.53 -3.98
N LEU A 166 11.11 -16.25 -3.77
CA LEU A 166 10.46 -16.39 -2.46
C LEU A 166 11.37 -17.09 -1.46
N SER A 167 12.06 -18.15 -1.90
CA SER A 167 13.08 -18.84 -1.11
C SER A 167 14.28 -17.94 -0.80
N LYS A 168 14.70 -17.10 -1.77
CA LYS A 168 15.77 -16.12 -1.56
C LYS A 168 15.36 -15.04 -0.54
N ILE A 169 14.12 -14.57 -0.56
CA ILE A 169 13.56 -13.64 0.44
C ILE A 169 13.57 -14.27 1.84
N ASP A 170 13.08 -15.50 1.94
CA ASP A 170 13.04 -16.24 3.20
C ASP A 170 14.44 -16.37 3.82
N GLU A 171 15.40 -16.82 3.02
CA GLU A 171 16.76 -17.05 3.49
C GLU A 171 17.49 -15.74 3.82
N LYS A 172 17.47 -14.77 2.90
CA LYS A 172 18.33 -13.57 2.98
C LYS A 172 17.73 -12.42 3.76
N LEU A 173 16.41 -12.22 3.70
CA LEU A 173 15.73 -11.07 4.32
C LEU A 173 15.05 -11.46 5.62
N LEU A 174 14.28 -12.54 5.60
CA LEU A 174 13.52 -13.01 6.76
C LEU A 174 14.35 -13.91 7.68
N LYS A 175 15.49 -14.42 7.21
CA LYS A 175 16.34 -15.38 7.94
C LYS A 175 15.54 -16.58 8.44
N ARG A 176 14.61 -17.03 7.61
CA ARG A 176 13.64 -18.08 7.87
C ARG A 176 14.15 -19.39 7.28
N SER A 177 14.27 -20.42 8.11
CA SER A 177 14.52 -21.78 7.64
C SER A 177 13.24 -22.41 7.09
N TYR A 178 13.38 -23.42 6.22
CA TYR A 178 12.25 -24.13 5.63
C TYR A 178 11.26 -24.63 6.70
N GLY A 179 9.98 -24.30 6.55
CA GLY A 179 8.90 -24.70 7.45
C GLY A 179 8.90 -24.03 8.83
N ARG A 180 9.74 -23.01 9.06
CA ARG A 180 9.82 -22.26 10.33
C ARG A 180 9.25 -20.85 10.17
N PHE A 181 9.03 -20.18 11.30
CA PHE A 181 8.64 -18.76 11.33
C PHE A 181 9.88 -17.87 11.26
N THR A 182 9.68 -16.61 10.84
CA THR A 182 10.71 -15.57 10.89
C THR A 182 11.11 -15.31 12.35
N PRO A 183 12.40 -15.42 12.72
CA PRO A 183 12.84 -15.15 14.08
C PRO A 183 12.64 -13.68 14.45
N GLY A 184 12.07 -13.44 15.62
CA GLY A 184 11.80 -12.10 16.17
C GLY A 184 12.67 -11.76 17.37
N GLY A 185 12.42 -10.59 17.98
CA GLY A 185 13.10 -10.19 19.22
C GLY A 185 12.79 -11.10 20.42
N TRP A 186 11.72 -11.90 20.33
CA TRP A 186 11.36 -12.91 21.32
C TRP A 186 12.22 -14.19 21.24
N CYS A 187 13.03 -14.38 20.20
CA CYS A 187 13.92 -15.54 20.09
C CYS A 187 15.23 -15.25 20.85
N VAL A 188 15.35 -15.77 22.08
CA VAL A 188 16.46 -15.48 23.02
C VAL A 188 17.45 -16.64 23.15
N GLY A 189 17.25 -17.71 22.39
CA GLY A 189 18.15 -18.86 22.34
C GLY A 189 19.54 -18.48 21.82
N ASN A 190 20.54 -19.25 22.24
CA ASN A 190 21.92 -19.03 21.85
C ASN A 190 22.11 -19.32 20.34
N THR A 191 22.59 -18.33 19.59
CA THR A 191 22.91 -18.44 18.16
C THR A 191 24.27 -19.09 17.89
N LEU A 192 25.10 -19.28 18.92
CA LEU A 192 26.39 -19.96 18.79
C LEU A 192 26.15 -21.42 18.37
N LEU A 193 26.83 -21.84 17.29
CA LEU A 193 26.76 -23.15 16.62
C LEU A 193 25.57 -23.38 15.66
N GLY A 194 24.94 -22.34 15.12
CA GLY A 194 23.90 -22.51 14.11
C GLY A 194 22.62 -23.16 14.64
N LYS A 195 22.44 -23.15 15.98
CA LYS A 195 21.20 -23.56 16.63
C LYS A 195 20.13 -22.50 16.41
N ASP A 196 18.89 -22.96 16.25
CA ASP A 196 17.73 -22.08 16.06
C ASP A 196 17.55 -21.18 17.32
N PRO A 197 17.64 -19.84 17.18
CA PRO A 197 17.49 -18.93 18.30
C PRO A 197 16.09 -18.96 18.91
N CYS A 198 15.09 -19.48 18.20
CA CYS A 198 13.72 -19.56 18.67
C CYS A 198 13.42 -20.82 19.50
N VAL A 199 14.43 -21.62 19.85
CA VAL A 199 14.27 -22.75 20.80
C VAL A 199 13.97 -22.25 22.22
N ALA A 200 14.47 -21.06 22.59
CA ALA A 200 14.11 -20.39 23.84
C ALA A 200 13.30 -19.13 23.55
N TYR A 201 12.13 -19.03 24.19
CA TYR A 201 11.17 -17.96 24.00
C TYR A 201 11.27 -16.93 25.12
N GLY A 202 11.47 -15.67 24.74
CA GLY A 202 11.39 -14.51 25.61
C GLY A 202 10.04 -13.80 25.48
N SER A 203 10.02 -12.49 25.78
CA SER A 203 8.81 -11.69 25.69
C SER A 203 8.31 -11.55 24.24
N PRO A 204 7.03 -11.83 23.94
CA PRO A 204 6.47 -11.63 22.60
C PRO A 204 6.47 -10.16 22.16
N ASN A 205 6.54 -9.23 23.11
CA ASN A 205 6.58 -7.79 22.86
C ASN A 205 8.01 -7.27 22.60
N ALA A 206 9.03 -8.14 22.61
CA ALA A 206 10.40 -7.73 22.36
C ALA A 206 10.60 -7.35 20.89
N ILE A 207 10.84 -6.06 20.64
CA ILE A 207 11.16 -5.53 19.33
C ILE A 207 12.68 -5.37 19.21
N LYS A 208 13.30 -6.06 18.26
CA LYS A 208 14.73 -5.94 17.96
C LYS A 208 14.91 -5.55 16.48
N PRO A 209 15.52 -4.40 16.18
CA PRO A 209 15.80 -4.02 14.80
C PRO A 209 16.84 -4.93 14.15
N THR A 210 16.73 -5.11 12.84
CA THR A 210 17.69 -5.84 12.01
C THR A 210 18.35 -4.92 10.98
N VAL A 211 19.26 -5.44 10.16
CA VAL A 211 19.84 -4.68 9.03
C VAL A 211 18.73 -4.15 8.09
N SER A 212 17.60 -4.85 7.98
CA SER A 212 16.45 -4.41 7.18
C SER A 212 15.79 -3.14 7.73
N SER A 213 15.88 -2.85 9.04
CA SER A 213 15.31 -1.61 9.58
C SER A 213 16.00 -0.38 9.02
N LYS A 214 17.31 -0.44 8.79
CA LYS A 214 18.09 0.67 8.21
C LYS A 214 17.68 1.00 6.78
N ARG A 215 17.28 -0.02 6.00
CA ARG A 215 16.78 0.17 4.64
C ARG A 215 15.44 0.90 4.65
N LEU A 216 14.53 0.47 5.52
CA LEU A 216 13.25 1.14 5.72
C LEU A 216 13.44 2.57 6.24
N GLU A 217 14.33 2.77 7.22
CA GLU A 217 14.69 4.09 7.74
C GLU A 217 15.15 5.03 6.62
N LYS A 218 16.06 4.58 5.75
CA LYS A 218 16.52 5.36 4.60
C LYS A 218 15.36 5.77 3.68
N LEU A 219 14.45 4.84 3.37
CA LEU A 219 13.26 5.13 2.57
C LEU A 219 12.39 6.19 3.26
N ILE A 220 12.06 6.00 4.53
CA ILE A 220 11.18 6.91 5.28
C ILE A 220 11.80 8.31 5.39
N LEU A 221 13.10 8.42 5.66
CA LEU A 221 13.80 9.71 5.68
C LEU A 221 13.73 10.43 4.33
N ALA A 222 13.88 9.71 3.22
CA ALA A 222 13.73 10.28 1.88
C ALA A 222 12.29 10.72 1.56
N LEU A 223 11.29 9.98 2.06
CA LEU A 223 9.88 10.33 1.88
C LEU A 223 9.45 11.53 2.72
N LEU A 224 10.02 11.68 3.92
CA LEU A 224 9.72 12.77 4.86
C LEU A 224 10.67 13.97 4.71
N ASP A 225 11.63 13.91 3.80
CA ASP A 225 12.45 15.06 3.44
C ASP A 225 11.55 16.23 3.00
N SER A 226 11.88 17.45 3.45
CA SER A 226 10.99 18.60 3.32
C SER A 226 10.64 18.96 1.88
N GLU A 227 11.55 18.75 0.93
CA GLU A 227 11.32 19.05 -0.49
C GLU A 227 10.40 18.00 -1.11
N SER A 228 10.66 16.72 -0.84
CA SER A 228 9.85 15.58 -1.31
C SER A 228 8.45 15.60 -0.71
N PHE A 229 8.35 15.74 0.61
CA PHE A 229 7.10 15.67 1.36
C PHE A 229 6.14 16.81 0.99
N ARG A 230 6.62 18.06 0.95
CA ARG A 230 5.78 19.24 0.65
C ARG A 230 5.38 19.33 -0.82
N SER A 231 6.24 18.87 -1.73
CA SER A 231 5.93 18.91 -3.16
C SER A 231 4.81 17.93 -3.51
N LYS A 232 4.76 16.76 -2.84
CA LYS A 232 3.86 15.63 -3.13
C LYS A 232 2.59 15.55 -2.27
N GLN A 233 2.24 16.60 -1.54
CA GLN A 233 0.95 16.69 -0.83
C GLN A 233 -0.24 16.78 -1.79
N CYS A 234 -1.44 16.55 -1.27
CA CYS A 234 -2.70 16.66 -2.00
C CYS A 234 -2.85 18.04 -2.66
N LYS A 235 -2.69 18.09 -3.98
CA LYS A 235 -2.78 19.31 -4.80
C LYS A 235 -3.69 19.11 -6.00
#